data_AF-V4P624-F1
#
_entry.id   AF-V4P624-F1
#
_cell.length_a   1.000
_cell.length_b   1.000
_cell.length_c   1.000
_cell.angle_alpha   90.00
_cell.angle_beta   90.00
_cell.angle_gamma   90.00
#
_symmetry.space_group_name_H-M   'P 1'
#
loop_
_entity.id
_entity.type
_entity.pdbx_description
1 polymer ?
#
loop_
_entity_poly.entity_id
_entity_poly.type
_entity_poly.pdbx_seq_one_letter_code
_entity_poly.pdbx_strand_id
1 'polypeptide(L)'
;MLKDADHTALRINISRILELFQRGDIDPPDAVADLLKLCHPDFVGHDGEGLDSYLAKTLAMVTVGEVSTDSALTHLIRLATAKTVEADHLSVLG
;
A
#
# COMPACT_ATOMS: atom_id res chain seq x y z
N MET A 1 -7.54 0.04 24.54
CA MET A 1 -6.32 -0.70 24.13
C MET A 1 -6.51 -1.52 22.85
N LEU A 2 -7.60 -1.36 22.08
CA LEU A 2 -7.87 -2.17 20.88
C LEU A 2 -7.18 -1.67 19.60
N LYS A 3 -6.72 -0.40 19.57
CA LYS A 3 -6.15 0.24 18.36
C LYS A 3 -4.74 -0.25 18.01
N ASP A 4 -3.91 -0.59 19.00
CA ASP A 4 -2.52 -1.00 18.77
C ASP A 4 -2.38 -2.40 18.17
N ALA A 5 -3.26 -3.33 18.56
CA ALA A 5 -3.25 -4.69 18.03
C ALA A 5 -3.64 -4.74 16.55
N ASP A 6 -4.64 -3.94 16.17
CA ASP A 6 -5.12 -3.81 14.80
C ASP A 6 -4.07 -3.17 13.88
N HIS A 7 -3.42 -2.10 14.36
CA HIS A 7 -2.31 -1.45 13.65
C HIS A 7 -1.09 -2.37 13.47
N THR A 8 -0.77 -3.18 14.49
CA THR A 8 0.33 -4.14 14.41
C THR A 8 0.02 -5.27 13.42
N ALA A 9 -1.20 -5.82 13.46
CA ALA A 9 -1.63 -6.85 12.52
C ALA A 9 -1.63 -6.34 11.07
N LEU A 10 -2.10 -5.10 10.86
CA LEU A 10 -2.09 -4.45 9.56
C LEU A 10 -0.67 -4.30 9.00
N ARG A 11 0.27 -3.80 9.81
CA ARG A 11 1.68 -3.69 9.42
C ARG A 11 2.28 -5.04 9.02
N ILE A 12 2.01 -6.10 9.79
CA ILE A 12 2.50 -7.45 9.51
C ILE A 12 1.93 -7.97 8.18
N ASN A 13 0.63 -7.79 7.95
CA ASN A 13 -0.02 -8.27 6.73
C ASN A 13 0.49 -7.55 5.49
N ILE A 14 0.60 -6.21 5.52
CA ILE A 14 1.11 -5.42 4.39
C ILE A 14 2.58 -5.75 4.12
N SER A 15 3.42 -5.87 5.16
CA SER A 15 4.83 -6.28 5.02
C SER A 15 4.94 -7.61 4.31
N ARG A 16 4.15 -8.60 4.75
CA ARG A 16 4.17 -9.95 4.18
C ARG A 16 3.78 -9.95 2.70
N ILE A 17 2.79 -9.17 2.30
CA ILE A 17 2.38 -9.05 0.88
C ILE A 17 3.53 -8.47 0.06
N LEU A 18 4.16 -7.39 0.53
CA LEU A 18 5.31 -6.78 -0.16
C LEU A 18 6.50 -7.75 -0.27
N GLU A 19 6.79 -8.51 0.78
CA GLU A 19 7.87 -9.52 0.77
C GLU A 19 7.59 -10.65 -0.22
N LEU A 20 6.36 -11.18 -0.25
CA LEU A 20 5.95 -12.21 -1.21
C LEU A 20 6.02 -11.68 -2.64
N PHE A 21 5.57 -10.46 -2.87
CA PHE A 21 5.64 -9.80 -4.17
C PHE A 21 7.08 -9.61 -4.63
N GLN A 22 7.97 -9.10 -3.77
CA GLN A 22 9.38 -8.89 -4.13
C GLN A 22 10.14 -10.18 -4.40
N ARG A 23 9.74 -11.28 -3.75
CA ARG A 23 10.28 -12.61 -4.01
C ARG A 23 9.73 -13.26 -5.28
N GLY A 24 8.68 -12.69 -5.87
CA GLY A 24 7.96 -13.29 -7.01
C GLY A 24 7.09 -14.49 -6.62
N ASP A 25 6.77 -14.65 -5.33
CA ASP A 25 5.88 -15.71 -4.84
C ASP A 25 4.40 -15.41 -5.15
N ILE A 26 4.06 -14.15 -5.44
CA ILE A 26 2.74 -13.71 -5.91
C ILE A 26 2.90 -12.73 -7.09
N ASP A 27 1.97 -12.81 -8.04
CA ASP A 27 1.95 -11.92 -9.20
C ASP A 27 1.40 -10.52 -8.82
N PRO A 28 1.74 -9.46 -9.58
CA PRO A 28 1.26 -8.10 -9.34
C PRO A 28 -0.27 -7.97 -9.12
N PRO A 29 -1.16 -8.57 -9.94
CA PRO A 29 -2.61 -8.47 -9.71
C PRO A 29 -3.07 -9.09 -8.39
N ASP A 30 -2.44 -10.19 -7.95
CA ASP A 30 -2.76 -10.84 -6.68
C ASP A 30 -2.31 -9.99 -5.49
N ALA A 31 -1.11 -9.40 -5.58
CA ALA A 31 -0.61 -8.46 -4.59
C ALA A 31 -1.54 -7.23 -4.44
N VAL A 32 -2.03 -6.67 -5.56
CA VAL A 32 -3.02 -5.58 -5.53
C VAL A 32 -4.32 -6.04 -4.88
N ALA A 33 -4.84 -7.21 -5.27
CA ALA A 33 -6.08 -7.75 -4.70
C ALA A 33 -5.99 -7.99 -3.19
N ASP A 34 -4.85 -8.46 -2.68
CA ASP A 34 -4.63 -8.62 -1.25
C ASP A 34 -4.49 -7.29 -0.51
N LEU A 35 -3.81 -6.29 -1.10
CA LEU A 35 -3.72 -4.95 -0.53
C LEU A 35 -5.08 -4.24 -0.51
N LEU A 36 -5.93 -4.43 -1.52
CA LEU A 36 -7.30 -3.88 -1.56
C LEU A 36 -8.16 -4.37 -0.39
N LYS A 37 -7.96 -5.61 0.08
CA LYS A 37 -8.69 -6.14 1.25
C LYS A 37 -8.28 -5.45 2.55
N LEU A 38 -7.10 -4.85 2.58
CA LEU A 38 -6.52 -4.19 3.75
C LEU A 38 -6.70 -2.66 3.70
N CYS A 39 -6.84 -2.08 2.52
CA CYS A 39 -6.96 -0.65 2.31
C CYS A 39 -8.44 -0.20 2.26
N HIS A 40 -8.72 1.03 2.72
CA HIS A 40 -10.09 1.52 2.83
C HIS A 40 -10.69 1.84 1.44
N PRO A 41 -11.96 1.44 1.15
CA PRO A 41 -12.57 1.64 -0.17
C PRO A 41 -12.85 3.12 -0.51
N ASP A 42 -12.89 4.01 0.48
CA ASP A 42 -13.10 5.46 0.31
C ASP A 42 -11.83 6.23 -0.13
N PHE A 43 -10.92 5.57 -0.86
CA PHE A 43 -9.78 6.24 -1.46
C PHE A 43 -10.22 6.98 -2.73
N VAL A 44 -9.93 8.29 -2.77
CA VAL A 44 -10.08 9.11 -3.97
C VAL A 44 -8.70 9.62 -4.35
N GLY A 45 -8.12 9.04 -5.41
CA GLY A 45 -6.85 9.50 -5.95
C GLY A 45 -6.94 10.93 -6.48
N HIS A 46 -5.81 11.64 -6.49
CA HIS A 46 -5.71 13.06 -6.89
C HIS A 46 -6.18 13.31 -8.34
N ASP A 47 -6.12 12.29 -9.20
CA ASP A 47 -6.54 12.33 -10.59
C ASP A 47 -7.85 11.56 -10.88
N GLY A 48 -8.62 11.22 -9.83
CA GLY A 48 -9.74 10.27 -9.96
C GLY A 48 -9.29 8.82 -10.16
N GLU A 49 -7.99 8.55 -9.93
CA GLU A 49 -7.41 7.22 -9.92
C GLU A 49 -8.03 6.37 -8.80
N GLY A 50 -8.51 5.17 -9.16
CA GLY A 50 -9.00 4.17 -8.22
C GLY A 50 -7.86 3.59 -7.37
N LEU A 51 -8.23 3.07 -6.20
CA LEU A 51 -7.30 2.46 -5.25
C LEU A 51 -6.46 1.34 -5.88
N ASP A 52 -7.06 0.53 -6.77
CA ASP A 52 -6.37 -0.55 -7.49
C ASP A 52 -5.16 -0.04 -8.29
N SER A 53 -5.34 1.06 -9.00
CA SER A 53 -4.33 1.63 -9.89
C SER A 53 -3.22 2.32 -9.09
N TYR A 54 -3.57 2.95 -7.97
CA TYR A 54 -2.59 3.49 -7.03
C TYR A 54 -1.72 2.39 -6.39
N LEU A 55 -2.34 1.28 -5.97
CA LEU A 55 -1.63 0.14 -5.43
C LEU A 55 -0.71 -0.50 -6.47
N ALA A 56 -1.19 -0.67 -7.71
CA ALA A 56 -0.40 -1.20 -8.81
C ALA A 56 0.83 -0.33 -9.11
N LYS A 57 0.66 1.01 -9.15
CA LYS A 57 1.78 1.95 -9.30
C LYS A 57 2.78 1.86 -8.16
N THR A 58 2.29 1.78 -6.92
CA THR A 58 3.14 1.63 -5.74
C THR A 58 4.02 0.38 -5.84
N LEU A 59 3.44 -0.75 -6.21
CA LEU A 59 4.18 -2.00 -6.43
C LEU A 59 5.17 -1.88 -7.58
N ALA A 60 4.79 -1.27 -8.71
CA ALA A 60 5.69 -1.06 -9.84
C ALA A 60 6.91 -0.21 -9.45
N MET A 61 6.72 0.89 -8.72
CA MET A 61 7.81 1.73 -8.20
C MET A 61 8.75 0.97 -7.26
N VAL A 62 8.22 0.04 -6.45
CA VAL A 62 9.04 -0.85 -5.61
C VAL A 62 9.88 -1.80 -6.47
N THR A 63 9.30 -2.35 -7.54
CA THR A 63 10.03 -3.26 -8.46
C THR A 63 11.17 -2.55 -9.19
N VAL A 64 10.97 -1.31 -9.65
CA VAL A 64 12.01 -0.54 -10.34
C VAL A 64 12.98 0.16 -9.39
N GLY A 65 12.76 0.07 -8.08
CA GLY A 65 13.61 0.67 -7.05
C GLY A 65 13.46 2.18 -6.88
N GLU A 66 12.43 2.78 -7.49
CA GLU A 66 12.07 4.19 -7.27
C GLU A 66 11.57 4.44 -5.83
N VAL A 67 10.99 3.41 -5.21
CA VAL A 67 10.52 3.44 -3.82
C VAL A 67 11.06 2.23 -3.07
N SER A 68 11.62 2.47 -1.89
CA SER A 68 12.06 1.37 -1.00
C SER A 68 10.86 0.63 -0.40
N THR A 69 11.02 -0.67 -0.11
CA THR A 69 9.95 -1.49 0.50
C THR A 69 9.43 -0.90 1.81
N ASP A 70 10.30 -0.32 2.64
CA ASP A 70 9.91 0.32 3.91
C ASP A 70 9.07 1.59 3.70
N SER A 71 9.43 2.40 2.69
CA SER A 71 8.64 3.57 2.28
C SER A 71 7.27 3.15 1.76
N ALA A 72 7.21 2.13 0.88
CA ALA A 72 5.95 1.59 0.40
C ALA A 72 5.08 1.03 1.54
N LEU A 73 5.67 0.28 2.47
CA LEU A 73 4.98 -0.22 3.67
C LEU A 73 4.38 0.93 4.49
N THR A 74 5.16 1.98 4.75
CA THR A 74 4.69 3.16 5.50
C THR A 74 3.53 3.85 4.78
N HIS A 75 3.61 4.01 3.46
CA HIS A 75 2.55 4.60 2.66
C HIS A 75 1.26 3.76 2.68
N LEU A 76 1.37 2.44 2.51
CA LEU A 76 0.24 1.53 2.50
C LEU A 76 -0.45 1.43 3.87
N ILE A 77 0.30 1.45 4.97
CA ILE A 77 -0.28 1.52 6.33
C ILE A 77 -1.04 2.84 6.54
N ARG A 78 -0.47 3.96 6.09
CA ARG A 78 -1.16 5.26 6.15
C ARG A 78 -2.46 5.24 5.35
N LEU A 79 -2.42 4.67 4.14
CA LEU A 79 -3.57 4.51 3.28
C LEU A 79 -4.68 3.67 3.92
N ALA A 80 -4.31 2.55 4.55
CA ALA A 80 -5.25 1.65 5.21
C ALA A 80 -5.84 2.20 6.53
N THR A 81 -5.15 3.12 7.20
CA THR A 81 -5.58 3.69 8.50
C THR A 81 -6.22 5.07 8.41
N ALA A 82 -6.07 5.75 7.28
CA ALA A 82 -6.62 7.08 7.10
C ALA A 82 -8.14 7.03 6.88
N LYS A 83 -8.87 7.91 7.58
CA LYS A 83 -10.34 8.02 7.48
C LYS A 83 -10.81 8.63 6.17
N THR A 84 -9.94 9.39 5.52
CA THR A 84 -10.08 10.03 4.20
C THR A 84 -8.65 10.30 3.75
N VAL A 85 -8.26 9.78 2.58
CA VAL A 85 -6.90 9.94 2.05
C VAL A 85 -7.03 10.72 0.75
N GLU A 86 -6.68 11.99 0.77
CA GLU A 86 -6.29 12.66 -0.47
C GLU A 86 -4.89 12.15 -0.82
N ALA A 87 -4.71 11.65 -2.04
CA ALA A 87 -3.41 11.19 -2.51
C ALA A 87 -2.46 12.40 -2.63
N ASP A 88 -1.84 12.82 -1.53
CA ASP A 88 -0.70 13.74 -1.57
C ASP A 88 0.42 13.02 -2.31
N HIS A 89 0.58 13.41 -3.55
CA HIS A 89 1.25 12.66 -4.59
C HIS A 89 2.74 12.58 -4.31
N LEU A 90 3.22 11.55 -3.60
CA LEU A 90 4.62 11.05 -3.55
C LEU A 90 5.74 12.12 -3.45
N SER A 91 5.41 13.37 -3.09
CA SER A 91 6.28 14.55 -3.21
C SER A 91 7.27 14.63 -2.04
N VAL A 92 7.33 13.56 -1.23
CA VAL A 92 8.15 13.44 -0.02
C VAL A 92 9.12 12.25 -0.12
N LEU A 93 9.24 11.60 -1.28
CA LEU A 93 10.25 10.54 -1.51
C LEU A 93 11.50 11.07 -2.22
N GLY A 94 11.94 12.27 -1.82
CA GLY A 94 13.26 12.83 -2.13
C GLY A 94 14.26 12.55 -1.01
#